data_AF-A0A945X3D8-F1
#
_entry.id   AF-A0A945X3D8-F1
#
_cell.length_a   1.000
_cell.length_b   1.000
_cell.length_c   1.000
_cell.angle_alpha   90.00
_cell.angle_beta   90.00
_cell.angle_gamma   90.00
#
_symmetry.space_group_name_H-M   'P 1'
#
loop_
_entity.id
_entity.type
_entity.pdbx_description
1 polymer ?
#
loop_
_entity_poly.entity_id
_entity_poly.type
_entity_poly.pdbx_seq_one_letter_code
_entity_poly.pdbx_strand_id
1 'polypeptide(L)'
;MQGGLAGIRTLAFGIPAMLVATGAAAPPGRDEMVAASRGGPVVPEHLSSFVGYTAPDFRKDLTPEERDEMRRSGVEMEKRSLAVLRQYIPPLSYPRGDRWPILVWAGAGDTPEQWQAWIDRGISPLFQDVSSLEQAEAALPKLRYFRDRGVPLVILPQGWVQRAHRQPPSGTGCDHLPPARPSHATVDEMEPNRDFTCPSWMHVNPALPVHAENTKRVCAFLKEHGIEPASMWLDAESGTYLRNGAENEDRLNAALAEARKCSRCVGRYGVDGLQSVEQYSAIADTALGRAYRVGFVEPARSVFPGVPVGNFFAHPVRREPAVPGKSPAYGWSGSGFNVAQPRCYYIPGWRGAGRDQDTMDWNVFYYCVEHFSSCARVLEPGEILVPWVCYIWSNRNAPRQAKKGLKIASARGYKEMAIHTLLRGAETIAIFSPRPPGEQLPEDFSSMDRAEMGGFALNVLDIQRGYDEVLPFHDHLRRGKVLNYDIDGEYRVLDERTAVWSGVATTERALVRTVTFGPELSKTIRVFSRDVELTFQRQGRFFWIARDGTVTAVE
;
A
#
# COMPACT_ATOMS: atom_id res chain seq x y z
N MET A 1 -13.71 34.29 52.68
CA MET A 1 -15.04 33.69 52.89
C MET A 1 -14.87 32.20 52.61
N GLN A 2 -14.68 31.31 53.60
CA GLN A 2 -15.74 30.65 54.39
C GLN A 2 -16.92 30.21 53.51
N GLY A 3 -17.37 28.96 53.43
CA GLY A 3 -17.04 27.71 54.10
C GLY A 3 -18.22 26.71 53.95
N GLY A 4 -18.00 25.44 54.29
CA GLY A 4 -19.01 24.43 54.66
C GLY A 4 -19.37 23.40 53.57
N LEU A 5 -19.14 22.08 53.67
CA LEU A 5 -19.29 21.00 54.68
C LEU A 5 -20.58 20.16 54.58
N ALA A 6 -20.37 18.84 54.80
CA ALA A 6 -21.28 17.74 55.17
C ALA A 6 -21.72 16.84 53.99
N GLY A 7 -21.64 15.51 54.02
CA GLY A 7 -21.27 14.49 55.02
C GLY A 7 -21.63 13.13 54.37
N ILE A 8 -20.93 12.00 54.63
CA ILE A 8 -21.28 11.00 55.65
C ILE A 8 -20.15 9.93 55.67
N ARG A 9 -19.68 9.58 56.88
CA ARG A 9 -18.87 8.39 57.26
C ARG A 9 -19.83 7.21 57.51
N THR A 10 -19.51 5.92 57.47
CA THR A 10 -18.61 5.08 58.30
C THR A 10 -19.02 3.63 57.95
N LEU A 11 -18.20 2.55 57.94
CA LEU A 11 -17.67 1.80 59.10
C LEU A 11 -16.85 0.59 58.60
N ALA A 12 -15.82 0.28 59.39
CA ALA A 12 -14.88 -0.84 59.25
C ALA A 12 -15.31 -2.07 60.09
N PHE A 13 -14.51 -3.16 59.98
CA PHE A 13 -14.22 -4.31 60.89
C PHE A 13 -14.26 -5.64 60.08
N GLY A 14 -13.29 -6.57 60.13
CA GLY A 14 -12.07 -6.73 60.94
C GLY A 14 -11.17 -7.86 60.40
N ILE A 15 -9.92 -7.88 60.89
CA ILE A 15 -8.78 -8.83 60.72
C ILE A 15 -8.80 -9.76 61.98
N PRO A 16 -8.27 -11.02 62.10
CA PRO A 16 -6.86 -11.42 61.77
C PRO A 16 -6.47 -12.91 61.48
N ALA A 17 -5.25 -13.07 60.90
CA ALA A 17 -4.11 -14.00 61.15
C ALA A 17 -4.34 -15.52 61.46
N MET A 18 -3.45 -16.52 61.32
CA MET A 18 -1.99 -16.68 61.12
C MET A 18 -1.65 -18.22 60.97
N LEU A 19 -0.37 -18.57 60.72
CA LEU A 19 0.33 -19.90 60.80
C LEU A 19 0.17 -20.91 59.63
N VAL A 20 1.19 -21.30 58.84
CA VAL A 20 2.49 -22.02 59.06
C VAL A 20 2.34 -23.54 59.21
N ALA A 21 2.82 -24.33 58.22
CA ALA A 21 3.81 -25.41 58.37
C ALA A 21 3.93 -26.34 57.13
N THR A 22 5.13 -26.36 56.53
CA THR A 22 5.95 -27.50 56.04
C THR A 22 5.31 -28.78 55.49
N GLY A 23 5.80 -29.22 54.33
CA GLY A 23 5.76 -30.65 53.94
C GLY A 23 6.17 -30.89 52.50
N ALA A 24 7.45 -31.20 52.26
CA ALA A 24 7.90 -31.79 51.01
C ALA A 24 7.39 -33.24 50.91
N ALA A 25 6.72 -33.59 49.81
CA ALA A 25 6.51 -34.98 49.39
C ALA A 25 6.41 -35.05 47.85
N ALA A 26 7.06 -36.07 47.30
CA ALA A 26 7.25 -36.36 45.87
C ALA A 26 5.94 -36.43 45.05
N PRO A 27 5.98 -36.23 43.72
CA PRO A 27 4.77 -36.26 42.90
C PRO A 27 4.21 -37.68 42.80
N PRO A 28 2.90 -37.90 43.03
CA PRO A 28 2.26 -39.16 42.69
C PRO A 28 2.05 -39.26 41.18
N GLY A 29 2.13 -40.50 40.71
CA GLY A 29 2.23 -40.88 39.31
C GLY A 29 1.00 -40.53 38.46
N ARG A 30 1.27 -40.47 37.16
CA ARG A 30 0.29 -40.68 36.08
C ARG A 30 -0.60 -41.86 36.47
N ASP A 31 -1.87 -41.63 36.75
CA ASP A 31 -3.00 -42.53 36.38
C ASP A 31 -4.36 -42.15 37.00
N GLU A 32 -4.49 -41.11 37.84
CA GLU A 32 -5.80 -40.68 38.37
C GLU A 32 -6.23 -39.27 37.95
N MET A 33 -6.41 -39.07 36.64
CA MET A 33 -7.25 -37.96 36.14
C MET A 33 -8.00 -38.30 34.84
N VAL A 34 -8.41 -39.56 34.69
CA VAL A 34 -9.24 -40.03 33.58
C VAL A 34 -10.64 -40.37 34.10
N ALA A 35 -11.46 -39.37 34.41
CA ALA A 35 -12.92 -39.52 34.53
C ALA A 35 -13.68 -38.18 34.65
N ALA A 36 -13.31 -37.13 33.89
CA ALA A 36 -14.13 -35.91 33.84
C ALA A 36 -13.93 -35.10 32.54
N SER A 37 -14.03 -35.74 31.37
CA SER A 37 -14.18 -35.03 30.09
C SER A 37 -14.53 -36.02 28.96
N ARG A 38 -15.78 -36.49 28.92
CA ARG A 38 -16.34 -37.15 27.73
C ARG A 38 -17.32 -36.17 27.08
N GLY A 39 -16.85 -35.50 26.03
CA GLY A 39 -17.61 -34.53 25.25
C GLY A 39 -16.72 -33.58 24.45
N GLY A 40 -15.77 -34.11 23.68
CA GLY A 40 -14.96 -33.32 22.75
C GLY A 40 -14.54 -34.20 21.57
N PRO A 41 -14.67 -33.75 20.31
CA PRO A 41 -14.34 -34.57 19.17
C PRO A 41 -12.83 -34.78 19.05
N VAL A 42 -12.52 -35.95 18.51
CA VAL A 42 -11.22 -36.56 18.24
C VAL A 42 -10.34 -35.64 17.36
N VAL A 43 -9.07 -35.54 17.74
CA VAL A 43 -8.01 -34.80 17.04
C VAL A 43 -7.55 -35.57 15.80
N PRO A 44 -7.46 -34.94 14.62
CA PRO A 44 -6.58 -35.39 13.54
C PRO A 44 -5.31 -34.52 13.46
N GLU A 45 -4.16 -35.19 13.33
CA GLU A 45 -2.84 -34.61 13.06
C GLU A 45 -2.78 -33.99 11.65
N HIS A 46 -3.18 -32.72 11.48
CA HIS A 46 -2.94 -31.94 10.27
C HIS A 46 -2.44 -30.53 10.62
N LEU A 47 -1.17 -30.40 10.99
CA LEU A 47 -0.51 -29.11 11.23
C LEU A 47 0.53 -28.85 10.14
N SER A 48 0.03 -28.51 8.94
CA SER A 48 0.86 -27.96 7.86
C SER A 48 0.04 -27.08 6.91
N SER A 49 -0.37 -25.88 7.32
CA SER A 49 -0.84 -24.86 6.37
C SER A 49 -1.10 -23.50 7.03
N PHE A 50 -0.18 -22.57 6.82
CA PHE A 50 -0.52 -21.14 6.71
C PHE A 50 0.50 -20.52 5.75
N VAL A 51 0.41 -20.93 4.47
CA VAL A 51 1.25 -20.45 3.37
C VAL A 51 0.43 -19.51 2.50
N GLY A 52 0.79 -18.22 2.53
CA GLY A 52 0.19 -17.20 1.68
C GLY A 52 -1.29 -16.97 1.98
N TYR A 53 -1.83 -15.87 1.49
CA TYR A 53 -3.23 -15.90 1.07
C TYR A 53 -3.30 -16.82 -0.16
N THR A 54 -3.23 -18.14 0.05
CA THR A 54 -4.12 -19.02 -0.71
C THR A 54 -5.35 -19.12 0.16
N ALA A 55 -6.52 -18.76 -0.36
CA ALA A 55 -7.77 -19.29 0.19
C ALA A 55 -7.52 -20.78 0.51
N PRO A 56 -7.99 -21.30 1.65
CA PRO A 56 -7.96 -22.74 1.90
C PRO A 56 -8.32 -23.42 0.59
N ASP A 57 -7.58 -24.45 0.21
CA ASP A 57 -7.96 -25.26 -0.95
C ASP A 57 -9.21 -26.06 -0.53
N PHE A 58 -10.32 -25.35 -0.33
CA PHE A 58 -11.65 -25.84 0.03
C PHE A 58 -12.04 -26.95 -0.95
N ARG A 59 -11.45 -26.93 -2.16
CA ARG A 59 -11.58 -27.91 -3.24
C ARG A 59 -11.33 -29.36 -2.82
N LYS A 60 -10.56 -29.62 -1.75
CA LYS A 60 -10.31 -30.98 -1.24
C LYS A 60 -11.52 -31.56 -0.50
N ASP A 61 -12.35 -30.71 0.09
CA ASP A 61 -13.54 -31.11 0.84
C ASP A 61 -14.85 -30.83 0.08
N LEU A 62 -14.77 -30.17 -1.08
CA LEU A 62 -15.93 -29.96 -1.95
C LEU A 62 -16.44 -31.29 -2.53
N THR A 63 -17.75 -31.47 -2.48
CA THR A 63 -18.46 -32.46 -3.30
C THR A 63 -18.23 -32.19 -4.80
N PRO A 64 -18.36 -33.21 -5.67
CA PRO A 64 -18.35 -32.99 -7.12
C PRO A 64 -19.30 -31.87 -7.58
N GLU A 65 -20.48 -31.76 -6.97
CA GLU A 65 -21.49 -30.75 -7.26
C GLU A 65 -21.01 -29.33 -6.89
N GLU A 66 -20.42 -29.15 -5.71
CA GLU A 66 -19.84 -27.87 -5.29
C GLU A 66 -18.62 -27.48 -6.15
N ARG A 67 -17.82 -28.46 -6.58
CA ARG A 67 -16.73 -28.21 -7.54
C ARG A 67 -17.27 -27.74 -8.89
N ASP A 68 -18.35 -28.35 -9.38
CA ASP A 68 -18.97 -27.95 -10.63
C ASP A 68 -19.70 -26.61 -10.53
N GLU A 69 -20.31 -26.29 -9.39
CA GLU A 69 -20.87 -24.96 -9.13
C GLU A 69 -19.78 -23.89 -9.05
N MET A 70 -18.68 -24.16 -8.33
CA MET A 70 -17.54 -23.25 -8.25
C MET A 70 -16.86 -23.06 -9.62
N ARG A 71 -16.77 -24.12 -10.44
CA ARG A 71 -16.29 -24.04 -11.81
C ARG A 71 -17.21 -23.19 -12.68
N ARG A 72 -18.54 -23.39 -12.57
CA ARG A 72 -19.53 -22.58 -13.30
C ARG A 72 -19.50 -21.11 -12.87
N SER A 73 -19.39 -20.83 -11.58
CA SER A 73 -19.31 -19.46 -11.05
C SER A 73 -18.00 -18.79 -11.45
N GLY A 74 -16.89 -19.52 -11.47
CA GLY A 74 -15.61 -19.04 -12.00
C GLY A 74 -15.71 -18.64 -13.48
N VAL A 75 -16.26 -19.50 -14.34
CA VAL A 75 -16.46 -19.21 -15.77
C VAL A 75 -17.40 -18.01 -15.98
N GLU A 76 -18.45 -17.89 -15.18
CA GLU A 76 -19.37 -16.75 -15.25
C GLU A 76 -18.69 -15.44 -14.81
N MET A 77 -17.89 -15.49 -13.75
CA MET A 77 -17.08 -14.37 -13.28
C MET A 77 -16.04 -13.94 -14.34
N GLU A 78 -15.40 -14.88 -15.02
CA GLU A 78 -14.46 -14.60 -16.11
C GLU A 78 -15.12 -13.86 -17.28
N LYS A 79 -16.30 -14.32 -17.70
CA LYS A 79 -17.08 -13.67 -18.77
C LYS A 79 -17.48 -12.25 -18.37
N ARG A 80 -17.95 -12.06 -17.14
CA ARG A 80 -18.28 -10.73 -16.59
C ARG A 80 -17.06 -9.83 -16.50
N SER A 81 -15.92 -10.38 -16.08
CA SER A 81 -14.66 -9.65 -16.02
C SER A 81 -14.29 -9.05 -17.37
N LEU A 82 -14.30 -9.87 -18.42
CA LEU A 82 -13.98 -9.44 -19.77
C LEU A 82 -15.02 -8.47 -20.33
N ALA A 83 -16.31 -8.69 -20.05
CA ALA A 83 -17.39 -7.79 -20.45
C ALA A 83 -17.21 -6.40 -19.81
N VAL A 84 -16.94 -6.33 -18.51
CA VAL A 84 -16.70 -5.07 -17.78
C VAL A 84 -15.51 -4.33 -18.38
N LEU A 85 -14.38 -5.01 -18.62
CA LEU A 85 -13.21 -4.40 -19.26
C LEU A 85 -13.58 -3.82 -20.62
N ARG A 86 -14.26 -4.59 -21.47
CA ARG A 86 -14.64 -4.19 -22.84
C ARG A 86 -15.65 -3.05 -22.88
N GLN A 87 -16.62 -3.08 -21.99
CA GLN A 87 -17.71 -2.11 -21.97
C GLN A 87 -17.27 -0.76 -21.39
N TYR A 88 -16.46 -0.78 -20.34
CA TYR A 88 -16.26 0.41 -19.52
C TYR A 88 -14.86 1.01 -19.58
N ILE A 89 -13.84 0.23 -19.93
CA ILE A 89 -12.47 0.73 -20.06
C ILE A 89 -12.06 0.62 -21.53
N PRO A 90 -11.87 1.73 -22.25
CA PRO A 90 -11.44 1.66 -23.64
C PRO A 90 -9.97 1.19 -23.72
N PRO A 91 -9.57 0.55 -24.83
CA PRO A 91 -8.15 0.39 -25.17
C PRO A 91 -7.42 1.75 -25.16
N LEU A 92 -6.10 1.72 -25.02
CA LEU A 92 -5.27 2.91 -25.17
C LEU A 92 -5.41 3.46 -26.59
N SER A 93 -5.53 4.79 -26.70
CA SER A 93 -5.55 5.49 -27.97
C SER A 93 -4.14 5.59 -28.56
N TYR A 94 -3.11 5.53 -27.70
CA TYR A 94 -1.71 5.64 -28.09
C TYR A 94 -0.91 4.42 -27.61
N PRO A 95 0.14 4.01 -28.34
CA PRO A 95 0.99 2.91 -27.90
C PRO A 95 1.68 3.29 -26.58
N ARG A 96 1.71 2.36 -25.63
CA ARG A 96 2.40 2.52 -24.35
C ARG A 96 3.90 2.77 -24.50
N GLY A 97 4.52 2.21 -25.55
CA GLY A 97 5.97 2.12 -25.66
C GLY A 97 6.55 1.27 -24.52
N ASP A 98 7.66 1.71 -23.94
CA ASP A 98 8.30 1.03 -22.80
C ASP A 98 7.92 1.63 -21.43
N ARG A 99 7.02 2.62 -21.40
CA ARG A 99 6.48 3.17 -20.15
C ARG A 99 5.79 2.09 -19.33
N TRP A 100 5.93 2.12 -18.01
CA TRP A 100 5.27 1.14 -17.17
C TRP A 100 3.74 1.22 -17.25
N PRO A 101 3.02 0.09 -17.34
CA PRO A 101 1.57 0.07 -17.32
C PRO A 101 1.04 0.58 -15.99
N ILE A 102 -0.24 0.96 -15.95
CA ILE A 102 -0.97 1.16 -14.69
C ILE A 102 -0.99 -0.17 -13.96
N LEU A 103 -0.53 -0.16 -12.72
CA LEU A 103 -0.42 -1.36 -11.91
C LEU A 103 -1.67 -1.51 -11.06
N VAL A 104 -2.23 -2.71 -10.96
CA VAL A 104 -3.43 -2.93 -10.14
C VAL A 104 -3.23 -4.07 -9.16
N TRP A 105 -3.64 -3.84 -7.92
CA TRP A 105 -3.71 -4.86 -6.87
C TRP A 105 -4.95 -5.76 -7.01
N ALA A 106 -5.14 -6.31 -8.20
CA ALA A 106 -6.17 -7.28 -8.53
C ALA A 106 -5.59 -8.28 -9.55
N GLY A 107 -6.12 -9.51 -9.56
CA GLY A 107 -5.73 -10.51 -10.56
C GLY A 107 -6.26 -10.15 -11.95
N ALA A 108 -5.47 -10.41 -12.99
CA ALA A 108 -5.87 -10.22 -14.39
C ALA A 108 -6.75 -11.34 -14.95
N GLY A 109 -7.29 -12.20 -14.07
CA GLY A 109 -7.88 -13.48 -14.46
C GLY A 109 -6.83 -14.47 -14.95
N ASP A 110 -7.31 -15.57 -15.54
CA ASP A 110 -6.51 -16.76 -15.84
C ASP A 110 -6.47 -17.12 -17.33
N THR A 111 -7.09 -16.32 -18.21
CA THR A 111 -7.13 -16.59 -19.66
C THR A 111 -6.32 -15.59 -20.49
N PRO A 112 -5.70 -16.04 -21.61
CA PRO A 112 -5.03 -15.15 -22.56
C PRO A 112 -5.88 -13.97 -23.06
N GLU A 113 -7.18 -14.17 -23.26
CA GLU A 113 -8.08 -13.12 -23.72
C GLU A 113 -8.27 -12.02 -22.67
N GLN A 114 -8.33 -12.38 -21.39
CA GLN A 114 -8.36 -11.42 -20.29
C GLN A 114 -7.03 -10.69 -20.18
N TRP A 115 -5.92 -11.40 -20.27
CA TRP A 115 -4.59 -10.80 -20.22
C TRP A 115 -4.38 -9.81 -21.36
N GLN A 116 -4.78 -10.15 -22.59
CA GLN A 116 -4.74 -9.21 -23.72
C GLN A 116 -5.60 -7.98 -23.45
N ALA A 117 -6.82 -8.17 -22.95
CA ALA A 117 -7.72 -7.06 -22.65
C ALA A 117 -7.12 -6.08 -21.62
N TRP A 118 -6.36 -6.56 -20.64
CA TRP A 118 -5.61 -5.71 -19.69
C TRP A 118 -4.48 -4.96 -20.40
N ILE A 119 -3.68 -5.66 -21.21
CA ILE A 119 -2.53 -5.07 -21.93
C ILE A 119 -2.99 -3.97 -22.89
N ASP A 120 -4.06 -4.21 -23.66
CA ASP A 120 -4.63 -3.24 -24.61
C ASP A 120 -5.08 -1.94 -23.92
N ARG A 121 -5.38 -1.99 -22.62
CA ARG A 121 -5.83 -0.86 -21.80
C ARG A 121 -4.69 -0.20 -21.02
N GLY A 122 -3.46 -0.67 -21.22
CA GLY A 122 -2.29 -0.17 -20.50
C GLY A 122 -2.24 -0.59 -19.04
N ILE A 123 -2.85 -1.72 -18.69
CA ILE A 123 -2.98 -2.20 -17.31
C ILE A 123 -2.19 -3.49 -17.14
N SER A 124 -1.53 -3.65 -15.99
CA SER A 124 -0.91 -4.91 -15.57
C SER A 124 -1.30 -5.23 -14.13
N PRO A 125 -1.54 -6.51 -13.79
CA PRO A 125 -1.66 -6.89 -12.40
C PRO A 125 -0.30 -6.72 -11.71
N LEU A 126 -0.35 -6.52 -10.41
CA LEU A 126 0.77 -6.85 -9.54
C LEU A 126 0.77 -8.36 -9.35
N PHE A 127 1.84 -9.01 -9.78
CA PHE A 127 1.93 -10.47 -9.76
C PHE A 127 2.17 -10.96 -8.33
N GLN A 128 1.07 -11.30 -7.66
CA GLN A 128 1.05 -11.79 -6.28
C GLN A 128 1.21 -13.31 -6.19
N ASP A 129 0.85 -14.02 -7.27
CA ASP A 129 0.82 -15.48 -7.39
C ASP A 129 2.22 -16.07 -7.59
N VAL A 130 3.21 -15.54 -6.89
CA VAL A 130 4.62 -15.94 -6.95
C VAL A 130 5.18 -16.06 -5.53
N SER A 131 4.32 -16.28 -4.54
CA SER A 131 4.75 -16.32 -3.13
C SER A 131 5.51 -17.60 -2.76
N SER A 132 5.44 -18.63 -3.59
CA SER A 132 6.18 -19.90 -3.46
C SER A 132 6.63 -20.39 -4.84
N LEU A 133 7.47 -21.43 -4.87
CA LEU A 133 7.87 -22.08 -6.12
C LEU A 133 6.67 -22.65 -6.89
N GLU A 134 5.75 -23.33 -6.20
CA GLU A 134 4.53 -23.89 -6.78
C GLU A 134 3.67 -22.80 -7.44
N GLN A 135 3.47 -21.68 -6.74
CA GLN A 135 2.73 -20.56 -7.31
C GLN A 135 3.46 -19.92 -8.49
N ALA A 136 4.78 -19.73 -8.37
CA ALA A 136 5.59 -19.18 -9.46
C ALA A 136 5.52 -20.08 -10.71
N GLU A 137 5.55 -21.40 -10.54
CA GLU A 137 5.38 -22.38 -11.61
C GLU A 137 4.00 -22.25 -12.27
N ALA A 138 2.93 -22.21 -11.48
CA ALA A 138 1.57 -22.01 -11.98
C ALA A 138 1.39 -20.66 -12.71
N ALA A 139 2.11 -19.62 -12.28
CA ALA A 139 2.06 -18.29 -12.88
C ALA A 139 2.89 -18.15 -14.18
N LEU A 140 3.77 -19.11 -14.51
CA LEU A 140 4.66 -19.00 -15.68
C LEU A 140 3.94 -18.69 -17.00
N PRO A 141 2.80 -19.32 -17.36
CA PRO A 141 2.10 -19.00 -18.61
C PRO A 141 1.70 -17.51 -18.67
N LYS A 142 1.15 -16.99 -17.57
CA LYS A 142 0.74 -15.59 -17.43
C LYS A 142 1.94 -14.65 -17.48
N LEU A 143 3.01 -14.93 -16.71
CA LEU A 143 4.22 -14.11 -16.69
C LEU A 143 4.89 -14.03 -18.07
N ARG A 144 5.00 -15.17 -18.77
CA ARG A 144 5.52 -15.23 -20.14
C ARG A 144 4.65 -14.43 -21.09
N TYR A 145 3.33 -14.56 -20.98
CA TYR A 145 2.39 -13.85 -21.85
C TYR A 145 2.56 -12.33 -21.81
N PHE A 146 2.67 -11.75 -20.60
CA PHE A 146 2.90 -10.33 -20.39
C PHE A 146 4.31 -9.90 -20.83
N ARG A 147 5.34 -10.68 -20.49
CA ARG A 147 6.73 -10.43 -20.91
C ARG A 147 6.87 -10.40 -22.43
N ASP A 148 6.32 -11.39 -23.12
CA ASP A 148 6.43 -11.54 -24.58
C ASP A 148 5.73 -10.40 -25.34
N ARG A 149 4.87 -9.63 -24.65
CA ARG A 149 4.22 -8.41 -25.13
C ARG A 149 4.90 -7.13 -24.65
N GLY A 150 6.12 -7.25 -24.12
CA GLY A 150 6.94 -6.14 -23.65
C GLY A 150 6.37 -5.42 -22.43
N VAL A 151 5.55 -6.10 -21.61
CA VAL A 151 4.99 -5.51 -20.39
C VAL A 151 5.95 -5.73 -19.22
N PRO A 152 6.44 -4.65 -18.57
CA PRO A 152 7.24 -4.74 -17.35
C PRO A 152 6.52 -5.55 -16.27
N LEU A 153 7.17 -6.61 -15.77
CA LEU A 153 6.60 -7.48 -14.74
C LEU A 153 6.92 -6.95 -13.34
N VAL A 154 5.89 -6.52 -12.61
CA VAL A 154 6.04 -6.08 -11.21
C VAL A 154 5.54 -7.17 -10.27
N ILE A 155 6.47 -7.74 -9.53
CA ILE A 155 6.24 -8.86 -8.62
C ILE A 155 5.90 -8.30 -7.23
N LEU A 156 4.76 -8.69 -6.64
CA LEU A 156 4.38 -8.34 -5.27
C LEU A 156 4.34 -9.61 -4.42
N PRO A 157 5.49 -10.12 -3.95
CA PRO A 157 5.58 -11.35 -3.19
C PRO A 157 4.95 -11.22 -1.80
N GLN A 158 3.62 -11.34 -1.76
CA GLN A 158 2.87 -11.29 -0.52
C GLN A 158 3.27 -12.46 0.38
N GLY A 159 3.50 -12.19 1.66
CA GLY A 159 3.86 -13.22 2.65
C GLY A 159 5.36 -13.58 2.76
N TRP A 160 6.25 -13.15 1.84
CA TRP A 160 7.68 -13.55 1.85
C TRP A 160 8.42 -13.18 3.13
N VAL A 161 8.06 -12.06 3.76
CA VAL A 161 8.67 -11.62 5.03
C VAL A 161 7.65 -11.20 6.08
N GLN A 162 6.35 -11.26 5.77
CA GLN A 162 5.28 -10.93 6.72
C GLN A 162 5.32 -11.85 7.96
N ARG A 163 5.74 -13.12 7.79
CA ARG A 163 5.88 -14.05 8.92
C ARG A 163 7.02 -13.71 9.87
N ALA A 164 8.01 -12.91 9.45
CA ALA A 164 9.04 -12.44 10.37
C ALA A 164 8.46 -11.61 11.52
N HIS A 165 7.25 -11.09 11.35
CA HIS A 165 6.50 -10.33 12.36
C HIS A 165 5.58 -11.19 13.24
N ARG A 166 5.49 -12.51 13.01
CA ARG A 166 4.68 -13.42 13.83
C ARG A 166 5.44 -13.87 15.08
N GLN A 167 4.70 -14.13 16.17
CA GLN A 167 5.28 -14.83 17.31
C GLN A 167 5.80 -16.18 16.85
N PRO A 168 7.03 -16.57 17.26
CA PRO A 168 7.41 -17.96 17.14
C PRO A 168 6.50 -18.79 18.07
N PRO A 169 6.30 -20.09 17.78
CA PRO A 169 5.75 -21.03 18.75
C PRO A 169 6.50 -20.91 20.08
N SER A 170 5.79 -21.03 21.20
CA SER A 170 6.33 -20.88 22.56
C SER A 170 7.69 -21.58 22.72
N GLY A 171 8.68 -20.86 23.25
CA GLY A 171 9.99 -21.44 23.62
C GLY A 171 11.25 -20.85 22.96
N THR A 172 11.15 -19.86 22.05
CA THR A 172 12.34 -19.28 21.37
C THR A 172 12.80 -17.89 21.89
N GLY A 173 12.36 -17.54 23.10
CA GLY A 173 13.13 -16.69 24.02
C GLY A 173 13.03 -15.17 23.84
N CYS A 174 12.07 -14.64 23.07
CA CYS A 174 11.73 -13.21 23.17
C CYS A 174 10.28 -13.11 23.64
N ASP A 175 10.08 -12.79 24.93
CA ASP A 175 8.75 -12.62 25.58
C ASP A 175 7.96 -11.42 25.05
N HIS A 176 8.31 -10.93 23.85
CA HIS A 176 8.19 -9.54 23.46
C HIS A 176 7.51 -9.34 22.13
N LEU A 177 6.42 -10.05 21.94
CA LEU A 177 5.35 -9.59 21.10
C LEU A 177 4.18 -9.51 22.09
N PRO A 178 3.40 -8.43 22.18
CA PRO A 178 2.11 -8.55 22.85
C PRO A 178 1.41 -9.80 22.29
N PRO A 179 0.60 -10.51 23.11
CA PRO A 179 -0.13 -11.67 22.62
C PRO A 179 -0.75 -11.29 21.28
N ALA A 180 -0.59 -12.17 20.30
CA ALA A 180 -1.21 -11.98 19.01
C ALA A 180 -2.65 -11.51 19.21
N ARG A 181 -3.12 -10.61 18.37
CA ARG A 181 -4.49 -10.11 18.51
C ARG A 181 -5.43 -11.12 17.85
N PRO A 182 -6.65 -11.33 18.37
CA PRO A 182 -7.67 -12.04 17.61
C PRO A 182 -7.78 -11.42 16.22
N SER A 183 -7.76 -12.26 15.20
CA SER A 183 -7.90 -11.91 13.80
C SER A 183 -9.18 -11.12 13.59
N HIS A 184 -9.15 -10.19 12.65
CA HIS A 184 -10.38 -9.50 12.23
C HIS A 184 -11.33 -10.46 11.49
N ALA A 185 -10.83 -11.61 11.02
CA ALA A 185 -11.59 -12.61 10.29
C ALA A 185 -12.24 -13.65 11.21
N THR A 186 -11.57 -14.10 12.28
CA THR A 186 -12.10 -15.09 13.24
C THR A 186 -11.49 -14.89 14.64
N VAL A 187 -12.27 -15.18 15.68
CA VAL A 187 -11.87 -14.98 17.09
C VAL A 187 -10.78 -15.97 17.54
N ASP A 188 -10.64 -17.08 16.82
CA ASP A 188 -9.71 -18.18 17.12
C ASP A 188 -8.36 -18.08 16.37
N GLU A 189 -8.26 -17.20 15.38
CA GLU A 189 -7.00 -16.92 14.70
C GLU A 189 -6.27 -15.76 15.36
N MET A 190 -4.96 -15.89 15.47
CA MET A 190 -4.08 -14.93 16.12
C MET A 190 -3.27 -14.18 15.06
N GLU A 191 -3.54 -12.89 14.86
CA GLU A 191 -2.80 -12.03 13.94
C GLU A 191 -1.55 -11.43 14.61
N PRO A 192 -0.41 -11.33 13.87
CA PRO A 192 0.75 -10.59 14.35
C PRO A 192 0.34 -9.16 14.70
N ASN A 193 0.75 -8.67 15.87
CA ASN A 193 0.45 -7.28 16.24
C ASN A 193 1.29 -6.33 15.39
N ARG A 194 0.71 -5.89 14.26
CA ARG A 194 1.32 -4.94 13.31
C ARG A 194 1.51 -3.53 13.87
N ASP A 195 0.93 -3.21 15.03
CA ASP A 195 1.15 -1.93 15.72
C ASP A 195 2.45 -1.94 16.53
N PHE A 196 3.05 -3.11 16.77
CA PHE A 196 4.22 -3.27 17.62
C PHE A 196 5.38 -3.96 16.90
N THR A 197 6.60 -3.46 17.07
CA THR A 197 7.80 -4.11 16.53
C THR A 197 8.85 -4.28 17.62
N CYS A 198 9.25 -5.51 17.92
CA CYS A 198 10.41 -5.76 18.78
C CYS A 198 11.69 -5.62 17.94
N PRO A 199 12.48 -4.54 18.10
CA PRO A 199 13.70 -4.36 17.32
C PRO A 199 14.68 -5.50 17.56
N SER A 200 14.81 -5.97 18.80
CA SER A 200 15.74 -7.05 19.09
C SER A 200 15.37 -8.39 18.45
N TRP A 201 14.07 -8.68 18.31
CA TRP A 201 13.58 -9.84 17.56
C TRP A 201 13.93 -9.74 16.08
N MET A 202 13.70 -8.57 15.45
CA MET A 202 14.05 -8.35 14.03
C MET A 202 15.53 -8.62 13.72
N HIS A 203 16.43 -8.46 14.70
CA HIS A 203 17.85 -8.80 14.52
C HIS A 203 18.16 -10.29 14.60
N VAL A 204 17.45 -11.04 15.44
CA VAL A 204 17.78 -12.43 15.79
C VAL A 204 16.75 -13.45 15.30
N ASN A 205 15.73 -13.00 14.57
CA ASN A 205 14.65 -13.86 14.11
C ASN A 205 15.22 -15.01 13.24
N PRO A 206 15.14 -16.27 13.70
CA PRO A 206 15.71 -17.41 13.00
C PRO A 206 14.97 -17.76 11.71
N ALA A 207 13.80 -17.18 11.45
CA ALA A 207 13.09 -17.34 10.18
C ALA A 207 13.68 -16.48 9.06
N LEU A 208 14.45 -15.42 9.36
CA LEU A 208 15.00 -14.54 8.32
C LEU A 208 15.90 -15.26 7.30
N PRO A 209 16.83 -16.15 7.71
CA PRO A 209 17.58 -16.96 6.75
C PRO A 209 16.70 -17.87 5.88
N VAL A 210 15.61 -18.41 6.43
CA VAL A 210 14.66 -19.24 5.67
C VAL A 210 13.92 -18.41 4.62
N HIS A 211 13.50 -17.20 4.98
CA HIS A 211 12.88 -16.24 4.07
C HIS A 211 13.85 -15.78 2.97
N ALA A 212 15.12 -15.54 3.33
CA ALA A 212 16.17 -15.19 2.38
C ALA A 212 16.37 -16.29 1.34
N GLU A 213 16.46 -17.55 1.79
CA GLU A 213 16.61 -18.70 0.89
C GLU A 213 15.37 -18.89 0.02
N ASN A 214 14.15 -18.75 0.56
CA ASN A 214 12.92 -18.81 -0.24
C ASN A 214 12.89 -17.73 -1.33
N THR A 215 13.21 -16.49 -0.97
CA THR A 215 13.32 -15.36 -1.91
C THR A 215 14.31 -15.71 -3.03
N LYS A 216 15.51 -16.17 -2.66
CA LYS A 216 16.55 -16.55 -3.63
C LYS A 216 16.09 -17.69 -4.54
N ARG A 217 15.45 -18.72 -4.00
CA ARG A 217 14.95 -19.88 -4.75
C ARG A 217 13.89 -19.48 -5.77
N VAL A 218 12.88 -18.70 -5.38
CA VAL A 218 11.86 -18.24 -6.33
C VAL A 218 12.45 -17.31 -7.38
N CYS A 219 13.33 -16.37 -6.99
CA CYS A 219 14.01 -15.53 -7.96
C CYS A 219 14.86 -16.34 -8.96
N ALA A 220 15.60 -17.35 -8.48
CA ALA A 220 16.41 -18.22 -9.33
C ALA A 220 15.53 -19.00 -10.31
N PHE A 221 14.39 -19.54 -9.85
CA PHE A 221 13.40 -20.20 -10.69
C PHE A 221 12.86 -19.27 -11.78
N LEU A 222 12.46 -18.04 -11.41
CA LEU A 222 12.00 -17.03 -12.39
C LEU A 222 13.10 -16.76 -13.44
N LYS A 223 14.34 -16.56 -13.01
CA LYS A 223 15.49 -16.31 -13.90
C LYS A 223 15.75 -17.47 -14.85
N GLU A 224 15.73 -18.72 -14.36
CA GLU A 224 15.91 -19.94 -15.16
C GLU A 224 14.85 -20.05 -16.28
N HIS A 225 13.62 -19.58 -16.00
CA HIS A 225 12.54 -19.56 -16.99
C HIS A 225 12.47 -18.25 -17.82
N GLY A 226 13.52 -17.43 -17.77
CA GLY A 226 13.63 -16.19 -18.54
C GLY A 226 12.64 -15.11 -18.10
N ILE A 227 12.19 -15.14 -16.84
CA ILE A 227 11.35 -14.11 -16.24
C ILE A 227 12.26 -13.17 -15.45
N GLU A 228 12.42 -11.96 -15.97
CA GLU A 228 13.13 -10.86 -15.29
C GLU A 228 12.11 -9.85 -14.77
N PRO A 229 11.99 -9.68 -13.44
CA PRO A 229 11.14 -8.65 -12.87
C PRO A 229 11.63 -7.25 -13.22
N ALA A 230 10.72 -6.38 -13.66
CA ALA A 230 11.00 -4.95 -13.77
C ALA A 230 11.13 -4.28 -12.41
N SER A 231 10.45 -4.83 -11.39
CA SER A 231 10.61 -4.47 -9.98
C SER A 231 9.96 -5.50 -9.07
N MET A 232 10.37 -5.52 -7.79
CA MET A 232 9.80 -6.40 -6.76
C MET A 232 9.42 -5.63 -5.50
N TRP A 233 8.19 -5.80 -5.01
CA TRP A 233 7.67 -5.03 -3.90
C TRP A 233 7.20 -5.91 -2.77
N LEU A 234 7.47 -5.54 -1.53
CA LEU A 234 6.86 -6.19 -0.38
C LEU A 234 5.52 -5.54 -0.05
N ASP A 235 4.56 -6.35 0.38
CA ASP A 235 3.46 -5.85 1.19
C ASP A 235 3.77 -6.17 2.65
N ALA A 236 4.55 -5.32 3.32
CA ALA A 236 4.96 -5.63 4.68
C ALA A 236 3.86 -5.37 5.72
N GLU A 237 2.81 -4.61 5.36
CA GLU A 237 1.70 -4.17 6.22
C GLU A 237 2.12 -3.61 7.60
N SER A 238 3.38 -3.16 7.68
CA SER A 238 4.08 -2.75 8.90
C SER A 238 5.08 -1.64 8.55
N GLY A 239 4.57 -0.55 7.97
CA GLY A 239 5.33 0.68 7.81
C GLY A 239 5.13 1.57 9.04
N THR A 240 6.21 1.97 9.69
CA THR A 240 6.16 2.88 10.85
C THR A 240 5.73 4.29 10.52
N TYR A 241 5.77 4.74 9.27
CA TYR A 241 5.11 6.02 8.94
C TYR A 241 3.59 5.99 9.20
N LEU A 242 2.97 4.81 9.25
CA LEU A 242 1.59 4.65 9.69
C LEU A 242 1.39 4.94 11.17
N ARG A 243 2.48 4.97 11.94
CA ARG A 243 2.52 5.24 13.37
C ARG A 243 2.95 6.68 13.66
N ASN A 244 3.26 7.47 12.65
CA ASN A 244 3.92 8.78 12.81
C ASN A 244 2.97 9.97 12.87
N GLY A 245 1.66 9.76 12.80
CA GLY A 245 0.69 10.81 13.10
C GLY A 245 0.37 10.86 14.60
N ALA A 246 -0.04 12.03 15.10
CA ALA A 246 -0.45 12.23 16.49
C ALA A 246 -1.51 11.21 16.95
N GLU A 247 -2.35 10.73 16.02
CA GLU A 247 -3.36 9.70 16.27
C GLU A 247 -2.79 8.32 16.65
N ASN A 248 -1.48 8.09 16.51
CA ASN A 248 -0.81 6.85 16.85
C ASN A 248 0.18 6.98 18.03
N GLU A 249 0.30 8.16 18.61
CA GLU A 249 1.25 8.43 19.71
C GLU A 249 1.02 7.51 20.92
N ASP A 250 -0.24 7.25 21.29
CA ASP A 250 -0.58 6.30 22.36
C ASP A 250 -0.10 4.87 22.07
N ARG A 251 -0.22 4.43 20.81
CA ARG A 251 0.25 3.10 20.39
C ARG A 251 1.77 3.01 20.44
N LEU A 252 2.45 4.07 20.04
CA LEU A 252 3.91 4.15 20.11
C LEU A 252 4.42 4.21 21.55
N ASN A 253 3.76 4.95 22.43
CA ASN A 253 4.08 4.99 23.86
C ASN A 253 3.88 3.61 24.52
N ALA A 254 2.80 2.91 24.19
CA ALA A 254 2.58 1.54 24.64
C ALA A 254 3.70 0.61 24.13
N ALA A 255 4.10 0.74 22.85
CA ALA A 255 5.20 -0.02 22.29
C ALA A 255 6.54 0.25 22.99
N LEU A 256 6.85 1.52 23.26
CA LEU A 256 8.03 1.91 24.01
C LEU A 256 8.03 1.33 25.44
N ALA A 257 6.90 1.41 26.13
CA ALA A 257 6.75 0.89 27.48
C ALA A 257 6.99 -0.62 27.54
N GLU A 258 6.49 -1.37 26.55
CA GLU A 258 6.83 -2.78 26.42
C GLU A 258 8.33 -2.94 26.14
N ALA A 259 8.90 -2.24 25.14
CA ALA A 259 10.31 -2.39 24.76
C ALA A 259 11.29 -2.23 25.94
N ARG A 260 10.97 -1.38 26.92
CA ARG A 260 11.74 -1.19 28.17
C ARG A 260 11.69 -2.38 29.13
N LYS A 261 10.66 -3.21 29.07
CA LYS A 261 10.55 -4.46 29.87
C LYS A 261 11.35 -5.60 29.22
N CYS A 262 11.61 -5.52 27.92
CA CYS A 262 12.35 -6.54 27.20
C CYS A 262 13.84 -6.53 27.55
N SER A 263 14.31 -7.55 28.27
CA SER A 263 15.73 -7.74 28.60
C SER A 263 16.64 -7.75 27.36
N ARG A 264 16.17 -8.28 26.22
CA ARG A 264 16.92 -8.27 24.95
C ARG A 264 16.95 -6.90 24.28
N CYS A 265 15.91 -6.07 24.40
CA CYS A 265 15.95 -4.70 23.88
C CYS A 265 16.81 -3.80 24.77
N VAL A 266 16.59 -3.85 26.10
CA VAL A 266 17.42 -3.11 27.06
C VAL A 266 18.88 -3.54 26.97
N GLY A 267 19.16 -4.84 26.87
CA GLY A 267 20.53 -5.34 26.73
C GLY A 267 21.21 -4.92 25.43
N ARG A 268 20.47 -4.78 24.32
CA ARG A 268 21.03 -4.39 23.02
C ARG A 268 21.17 -2.88 22.85
N TYR A 269 20.19 -2.10 23.32
CA TYR A 269 20.10 -0.66 23.04
C TYR A 269 20.32 0.21 24.28
N GLY A 270 20.43 -0.39 25.46
CA GLY A 270 20.46 0.32 26.73
C GLY A 270 19.09 0.89 27.12
N VAL A 271 18.97 1.29 28.38
CA VAL A 271 17.81 2.06 28.85
C VAL A 271 17.78 3.43 28.16
N ASP A 272 18.96 4.02 27.93
CA ASP A 272 19.12 5.35 27.34
C ASP A 272 18.66 5.43 25.87
N GLY A 273 18.88 4.36 25.09
CA GLY A 273 18.39 4.25 23.72
C GLY A 273 16.87 4.09 23.61
N LEU A 274 16.17 3.81 24.73
CA LEU A 274 14.73 3.61 24.79
C LEU A 274 14.05 4.68 25.67
N GLN A 275 14.60 5.90 25.76
CA GLN A 275 14.06 6.97 26.62
C GLN A 275 12.88 7.75 25.99
N SER A 276 12.73 7.73 24.67
CA SER A 276 11.67 8.45 23.97
C SER A 276 11.07 7.63 22.82
N VAL A 277 9.87 8.03 22.40
CA VAL A 277 9.18 7.43 21.24
C VAL A 277 10.01 7.60 19.98
N GLU A 278 10.63 8.76 19.78
CA GLU A 278 11.46 9.02 18.60
C GLU A 278 12.67 8.09 18.52
N GLN A 279 13.39 7.88 19.64
CA GLN A 279 14.52 6.96 19.69
C GLN A 279 14.09 5.51 19.44
N TYR A 280 12.99 5.07 20.07
CA TYR A 280 12.45 3.73 19.83
C TYR A 280 12.02 3.54 18.37
N SER A 281 11.33 4.51 17.77
CA SER A 281 10.95 4.47 16.36
C SER A 281 12.17 4.37 15.46
N ALA A 282 13.24 5.14 15.71
CA ALA A 282 14.50 5.04 14.97
C ALA A 282 15.13 3.64 15.04
N ILE A 283 15.13 3.04 16.23
CA ILE A 283 15.69 1.70 16.45
C ILE A 283 14.82 0.62 15.77
N ALA A 284 13.50 0.66 15.98
CA ALA A 284 12.55 -0.28 15.40
C ALA A 284 12.63 -0.28 13.88
N ASP A 285 12.65 0.91 13.29
CA ASP A 285 12.71 1.12 11.85
C ASP A 285 14.00 0.64 11.23
N THR A 286 15.13 0.93 11.86
CA THR A 286 16.44 0.47 11.37
C THR A 286 16.51 -1.06 11.43
N ALA A 287 15.97 -1.67 12.49
CA ALA A 287 15.92 -3.12 12.63
C ALA A 287 14.99 -3.75 11.58
N LEU A 288 13.86 -3.12 11.26
CA LEU A 288 12.96 -3.51 10.16
C LEU A 288 13.62 -3.40 8.80
N GLY A 289 14.24 -2.25 8.52
CA GLY A 289 15.01 -2.02 7.29
C GLY A 289 16.04 -3.11 7.09
N ARG A 290 16.81 -3.43 8.13
CA ARG A 290 17.74 -4.58 8.10
C ARG A 290 17.03 -5.90 7.81
N ALA A 291 15.92 -6.21 8.47
CA ALA A 291 15.18 -7.45 8.27
C ALA A 291 14.70 -7.61 6.81
N TYR A 292 14.18 -6.54 6.21
CA TYR A 292 13.83 -6.54 4.78
C TYR A 292 15.07 -6.65 3.90
N ARG A 293 16.16 -5.98 4.24
CA ARG A 293 17.41 -6.06 3.49
C ARG A 293 17.90 -7.51 3.38
N VAL A 294 18.07 -8.17 4.53
CA VAL A 294 18.65 -9.51 4.59
C VAL A 294 17.67 -10.60 4.17
N GLY A 295 16.37 -10.42 4.45
CA GLY A 295 15.34 -11.42 4.17
C GLY A 295 14.78 -11.36 2.75
N PHE A 296 14.93 -10.22 2.06
CA PHE A 296 14.31 -9.98 0.76
C PHE A 296 15.22 -9.27 -0.25
N VAL A 297 15.72 -8.08 0.07
CA VAL A 297 16.41 -7.24 -0.94
C VAL A 297 17.73 -7.83 -1.41
N GLU A 298 18.63 -8.20 -0.50
CA GLU A 298 19.93 -8.81 -0.84
C GLU A 298 19.75 -10.16 -1.54
N PRO A 299 18.88 -11.08 -1.08
CA PRO A 299 18.62 -12.33 -1.80
C PRO A 299 18.04 -12.10 -3.21
N ALA A 300 17.08 -11.19 -3.37
CA ALA A 300 16.54 -10.86 -4.69
C ALA A 300 17.62 -10.30 -5.63
N ARG A 301 18.42 -9.35 -5.14
CA ARG A 301 19.53 -8.74 -5.91
C ARG A 301 20.70 -9.68 -6.13
N SER A 302 20.87 -10.74 -5.33
CA SER A 302 21.86 -11.78 -5.62
C SER A 302 21.55 -12.54 -6.92
N VAL A 303 20.28 -12.55 -7.34
CA VAL A 303 19.82 -13.17 -8.59
C VAL A 303 19.62 -12.12 -9.70
N PHE A 304 19.03 -10.97 -9.35
CA PHE A 304 18.75 -9.84 -10.23
C PHE A 304 19.43 -8.54 -9.73
N PRO A 305 20.73 -8.32 -10.00
CA PRO A 305 21.50 -7.24 -9.37
C PRO A 305 20.93 -5.83 -9.52
N GLY A 306 20.26 -5.55 -10.64
CA GLY A 306 19.69 -4.23 -10.94
C GLY A 306 18.22 -4.07 -10.58
N VAL A 307 17.56 -5.10 -10.01
CA VAL A 307 16.10 -5.04 -9.80
C VAL A 307 15.74 -3.94 -8.78
N PRO A 308 14.87 -2.99 -9.16
CA PRO A 308 14.27 -2.08 -8.22
C PRO A 308 13.46 -2.84 -7.18
N VAL A 309 13.64 -2.47 -5.91
CA VAL A 309 12.90 -3.06 -4.80
C VAL A 309 12.19 -2.00 -3.98
N GLY A 310 10.97 -2.33 -3.58
CA GLY A 310 10.11 -1.46 -2.82
C GLY A 310 9.32 -2.20 -1.77
N ASN A 311 8.43 -1.46 -1.16
CA ASN A 311 7.42 -1.93 -0.24
C ASN A 311 6.20 -1.03 -0.45
N PHE A 312 5.00 -1.55 -0.22
CA PHE A 312 3.72 -0.84 -0.20
C PHE A 312 3.68 0.38 0.76
N PHE A 313 4.76 0.54 1.52
CA PHE A 313 5.04 1.54 2.54
C PHE A 313 6.40 2.23 2.37
N ALA A 314 7.02 2.12 1.21
CA ALA A 314 8.34 2.65 0.99
C ALA A 314 8.23 4.15 0.74
N HIS A 315 8.82 4.96 1.63
CA HIS A 315 8.83 6.41 1.54
C HIS A 315 10.27 6.89 1.76
N PRO A 316 10.80 7.85 0.99
CA PRO A 316 12.16 8.37 1.14
C PRO A 316 12.27 9.31 2.36
N VAL A 317 12.16 8.75 3.56
CA VAL A 317 12.03 9.52 4.80
C VAL A 317 13.42 9.86 5.38
N ARG A 318 13.53 11.01 6.06
CA ARG A 318 14.77 11.75 6.41
C ARG A 318 15.38 12.60 5.29
N ARG A 319 14.87 12.52 4.06
CA ARG A 319 15.27 13.44 2.99
C ARG A 319 14.31 14.63 2.84
N GLU A 320 13.11 14.51 3.42
CA GLU A 320 12.16 15.62 3.57
C GLU A 320 12.34 16.33 4.92
N PRO A 321 12.00 17.61 5.03
CA PRO A 321 11.92 18.32 6.30
C PRO A 321 10.99 17.60 7.29
N ALA A 322 11.35 17.61 8.57
CA ALA A 322 10.49 17.07 9.63
C ALA A 322 9.17 17.86 9.69
N VAL A 323 8.04 17.16 9.66
CA VAL A 323 6.72 17.77 9.83
C VAL A 323 6.43 17.89 11.33
N PRO A 324 6.09 19.08 11.87
CA PRO A 324 5.76 19.24 13.28
C PRO A 324 4.68 18.25 13.75
N GLY A 325 4.90 17.62 14.90
CA GLY A 325 3.98 16.63 15.45
C GLY A 325 4.00 15.26 14.74
N LYS A 326 4.94 15.03 13.81
CA LYS A 326 5.17 13.72 13.21
C LYS A 326 6.60 13.24 13.47
N SER A 327 6.75 12.01 13.95
CA SER A 327 8.06 11.36 13.98
C SER A 327 8.52 11.07 12.55
N PRO A 328 9.80 11.23 12.19
CA PRO A 328 10.28 10.75 10.91
C PRO A 328 10.27 9.21 10.91
N ALA A 329 9.95 8.60 9.78
CA ALA A 329 10.22 7.19 9.54
C ALA A 329 11.68 7.01 9.11
N TYR A 330 12.26 5.87 9.45
CA TYR A 330 13.70 5.68 9.37
C TYR A 330 14.09 4.40 8.61
N GLY A 331 13.10 3.53 8.34
CA GLY A 331 13.31 2.18 7.83
C GLY A 331 13.66 2.12 6.34
N TRP A 332 13.52 3.24 5.62
CA TRP A 332 14.03 3.34 4.25
C TRP A 332 15.55 3.25 4.22
N SER A 333 16.24 4.00 5.08
CA SER A 333 17.70 3.98 5.16
C SER A 333 18.19 2.62 5.66
N GLY A 334 19.07 1.97 4.89
CA GLY A 334 19.61 0.66 5.23
C GLY A 334 18.72 -0.54 4.87
N SER A 335 17.52 -0.33 4.32
CA SER A 335 16.69 -1.42 3.75
C SER A 335 17.17 -1.89 2.38
N GLY A 336 17.81 -1.00 1.62
CA GLY A 336 18.14 -1.23 0.21
C GLY A 336 16.98 -0.95 -0.75
N PHE A 337 15.82 -0.47 -0.28
CA PHE A 337 14.74 -0.01 -1.16
C PHE A 337 15.17 1.18 -2.02
N ASN A 338 14.68 1.20 -3.25
CA ASN A 338 14.87 2.28 -4.21
C ASN A 338 13.60 2.56 -5.04
N VAL A 339 12.45 2.03 -4.63
CA VAL A 339 11.14 2.35 -5.21
C VAL A 339 10.31 3.06 -4.15
N ALA A 340 10.05 4.35 -4.34
CA ALA A 340 9.20 5.14 -3.47
C ALA A 340 7.75 4.91 -3.86
N GLN A 341 6.93 4.59 -2.86
CA GLN A 341 5.55 4.14 -3.01
C GLN A 341 4.63 4.88 -2.02
N PRO A 342 4.59 6.23 -2.05
CA PRO A 342 3.68 6.98 -1.21
C PRO A 342 2.23 6.59 -1.52
N ARG A 343 1.38 6.57 -0.50
CA ARG A 343 0.02 6.05 -0.62
C ARG A 343 -1.02 7.05 -0.17
N CYS A 344 -2.12 7.10 -0.90
CA CYS A 344 -3.30 7.87 -0.55
C CYS A 344 -4.49 6.91 -0.42
N TYR A 345 -4.64 6.31 0.78
CA TYR A 345 -5.67 5.32 1.11
C TYR A 345 -6.57 5.76 2.26
N TYR A 346 -7.87 5.46 2.17
CA TYR A 346 -8.83 5.54 3.29
C TYR A 346 -8.76 6.84 4.09
N ILE A 347 -8.46 7.94 3.42
CA ILE A 347 -8.09 9.20 4.06
C ILE A 347 -9.28 9.70 4.89
N PRO A 348 -9.10 9.97 6.20
CA PRO A 348 -10.15 10.58 7.03
C PRO A 348 -10.67 11.91 6.46
N GLY A 349 -9.88 12.61 5.64
CA GLY A 349 -10.27 13.80 4.88
C GLY A 349 -11.35 13.55 3.80
N TRP A 350 -11.45 12.35 3.24
CA TRP A 350 -12.59 11.93 2.41
C TRP A 350 -13.87 11.73 3.23
N ARG A 351 -13.78 11.75 4.57
CA ARG A 351 -14.96 11.78 5.44
C ARG A 351 -15.70 13.12 5.44
N GLY A 352 -15.08 14.14 4.85
CA GLY A 352 -15.69 15.43 4.56
C GLY A 352 -15.59 15.69 3.05
N ALA A 353 -16.34 14.91 2.29
CA ALA A 353 -16.72 15.26 0.94
C ALA A 353 -17.03 16.76 0.80
N GLY A 354 -16.65 17.32 -0.35
CA GLY A 354 -17.00 18.69 -0.69
C GLY A 354 -18.51 18.87 -0.69
N ARG A 355 -18.99 20.07 -0.31
CA ARG A 355 -20.37 20.46 -0.58
C ARG A 355 -20.58 20.65 -2.09
N ASP A 356 -19.53 21.02 -2.80
CA ASP A 356 -19.46 21.19 -4.24
C ASP A 356 -18.44 20.24 -4.89
N GLN A 357 -18.61 20.04 -6.20
CA GLN A 357 -17.84 19.07 -6.98
C GLN A 357 -16.40 19.53 -7.20
N ASP A 358 -16.18 20.82 -7.48
CA ASP A 358 -14.87 21.39 -7.75
C ASP A 358 -13.95 21.27 -6.52
N THR A 359 -14.47 21.53 -5.32
CA THR A 359 -13.73 21.37 -4.07
C THR A 359 -13.37 19.92 -3.81
N MET A 360 -14.25 18.98 -4.16
CA MET A 360 -13.95 17.56 -3.99
C MET A 360 -12.87 17.08 -4.97
N ASP A 361 -12.93 17.52 -6.22
CA ASP A 361 -11.92 17.20 -7.23
C ASP A 361 -10.56 17.81 -6.84
N TRP A 362 -10.56 19.06 -6.35
CA TRP A 362 -9.37 19.71 -5.78
C TRP A 362 -8.81 18.93 -4.60
N ASN A 363 -9.64 18.45 -3.67
CA ASN A 363 -9.16 17.72 -2.50
C ASN A 363 -8.45 16.41 -2.88
N VAL A 364 -8.97 15.66 -3.86
CA VAL A 364 -8.29 14.45 -4.35
C VAL A 364 -6.99 14.82 -5.07
N PHE A 365 -7.05 15.81 -5.96
CA PHE A 365 -5.88 16.29 -6.68
C PHE A 365 -4.78 16.76 -5.73
N TYR A 366 -5.08 17.74 -4.88
CA TYR A 366 -4.15 18.36 -3.94
C TYR A 366 -3.52 17.30 -3.03
N TYR A 367 -4.34 16.48 -2.38
CA TYR A 367 -3.82 15.51 -1.41
C TYR A 367 -2.90 14.47 -2.04
N CYS A 368 -3.24 13.97 -3.22
CA CYS A 368 -2.41 12.99 -3.91
C CYS A 368 -1.15 13.65 -4.46
N VAL A 369 -1.31 14.71 -5.25
CA VAL A 369 -0.19 15.30 -5.98
C VAL A 369 0.78 16.00 -5.04
N GLU A 370 0.33 16.66 -3.97
CA GLU A 370 1.22 17.25 -2.94
C GLU A 370 2.09 16.18 -2.30
N HIS A 371 1.46 15.10 -1.81
CA HIS A 371 2.16 14.00 -1.17
C HIS A 371 3.13 13.26 -2.11
N PHE A 372 2.74 13.05 -3.36
CA PHE A 372 3.60 12.36 -4.34
C PHE A 372 4.76 13.26 -4.79
N SER A 373 4.52 14.56 -4.91
CA SER A 373 5.55 15.53 -5.33
C SER A 373 6.60 15.75 -4.26
N SER A 374 6.22 15.71 -2.97
CA SER A 374 7.19 15.77 -1.87
C SER A 374 8.18 14.61 -1.97
N CYS A 375 7.68 13.39 -2.20
CA CYS A 375 8.50 12.20 -2.40
C CYS A 375 9.37 12.32 -3.64
N ALA A 376 8.81 12.76 -4.76
CA ALA A 376 9.51 12.91 -6.03
C ALA A 376 10.72 13.86 -5.94
N ARG A 377 10.58 14.96 -5.19
CA ARG A 377 11.61 15.99 -5.04
C ARG A 377 12.89 15.47 -4.38
N VAL A 378 12.77 14.44 -3.55
CA VAL A 378 13.86 13.93 -2.71
C VAL A 378 14.44 12.59 -3.18
N LEU A 379 14.04 12.13 -4.37
CA LEU A 379 14.59 10.92 -4.97
C LEU A 379 16.02 11.14 -5.46
N GLU A 380 16.87 10.15 -5.20
CA GLU A 380 18.24 10.09 -5.69
C GLU A 380 18.30 9.37 -7.06
N PRO A 381 19.40 9.55 -7.83
CA PRO A 381 19.59 8.82 -9.08
C PRO A 381 19.45 7.31 -8.90
N GLY A 382 18.60 6.67 -9.72
CA GLY A 382 18.31 5.23 -9.64
C GLY A 382 17.18 4.86 -8.68
N GLU A 383 16.59 5.83 -7.99
CA GLU A 383 15.32 5.68 -7.30
C GLU A 383 14.15 6.06 -8.21
N ILE A 384 13.03 5.36 -8.08
CA ILE A 384 11.82 5.59 -8.90
C ILE A 384 10.60 5.85 -8.01
N LEU A 385 9.66 6.66 -8.52
CA LEU A 385 8.39 6.93 -7.86
C LEU A 385 7.28 6.10 -8.50
N VAL A 386 6.58 5.30 -7.70
CA VAL A 386 5.35 4.60 -8.08
C VAL A 386 4.30 4.78 -6.98
N PRO A 387 3.51 5.88 -7.05
CA PRO A 387 2.53 6.20 -6.04
C PRO A 387 1.34 5.24 -6.09
N TRP A 388 0.71 5.09 -4.93
CA TRP A 388 -0.45 4.24 -4.74
C TRP A 388 -1.70 5.06 -4.46
N VAL A 389 -2.73 4.79 -5.25
CA VAL A 389 -4.03 5.46 -5.15
C VAL A 389 -5.09 4.40 -4.89
N CYS A 390 -5.90 4.63 -3.86
CA CYS A 390 -7.17 3.93 -3.70
C CYS A 390 -8.25 4.89 -4.15
N TYR A 391 -9.22 4.43 -4.93
CA TYR A 391 -10.33 5.28 -5.33
C TYR A 391 -11.36 5.39 -4.18
N ILE A 392 -12.05 6.52 -4.08
CA ILE A 392 -13.05 6.81 -3.01
C ILE A 392 -14.15 5.77 -2.91
N TRP A 393 -14.42 5.06 -4.00
CA TRP A 393 -15.40 4.00 -4.07
C TRP A 393 -14.99 2.69 -3.39
N SER A 394 -13.71 2.49 -3.15
CA SER A 394 -13.24 1.38 -2.32
C SER A 394 -13.40 1.68 -0.82
N ASN A 395 -13.89 2.87 -0.44
CA ASN A 395 -14.25 3.20 0.93
C ASN A 395 -15.70 2.77 1.23
N ARG A 396 -15.86 1.85 2.19
CA ARG A 396 -17.17 1.36 2.67
C ARG A 396 -18.15 2.46 3.11
N ASN A 397 -17.67 3.66 3.44
CA ASN A 397 -18.50 4.78 3.86
C ASN A 397 -18.96 5.68 2.71
N ALA A 398 -18.45 5.52 1.49
CA ALA A 398 -18.76 6.39 0.36
C ALA A 398 -20.28 6.45 0.04
N PRO A 399 -21.04 5.33 0.03
CA PRO A 399 -22.48 5.41 -0.22
C PRO A 399 -23.24 6.15 0.88
N ARG A 400 -22.84 5.94 2.14
CA ARG A 400 -23.44 6.66 3.29
C ARG A 400 -23.19 8.16 3.21
N GLN A 401 -22.05 8.56 2.65
CA GLN A 401 -21.73 9.97 2.41
C GLN A 401 -22.56 10.50 1.25
N ALA A 402 -22.56 9.83 0.10
CA ALA A 402 -23.36 10.23 -1.06
C ALA A 402 -24.85 10.41 -0.71
N LYS A 403 -25.44 9.48 0.08
CA LYS A 403 -26.82 9.58 0.60
C LYS A 403 -27.07 10.83 1.47
N LYS A 404 -26.02 11.42 2.06
CA LYS A 404 -26.07 12.68 2.83
C LYS A 404 -25.84 13.94 1.96
N GLY A 405 -25.86 13.80 0.63
CA GLY A 405 -25.69 14.92 -0.31
C GLY A 405 -24.23 15.36 -0.53
N LEU A 406 -23.29 14.57 -0.03
CA LEU A 406 -21.86 14.85 -0.10
C LEU A 406 -21.28 14.46 -1.47
N LYS A 407 -20.43 15.32 -2.05
CA LYS A 407 -19.78 15.07 -3.34
C LYS A 407 -18.57 14.15 -3.21
N ILE A 408 -18.40 13.32 -4.21
CA ILE A 408 -17.31 12.38 -4.42
C ILE A 408 -16.44 12.90 -5.55
N ALA A 409 -15.17 12.54 -5.60
CA ALA A 409 -14.33 13.01 -6.71
C ALA A 409 -14.85 12.46 -8.05
N SER A 410 -14.95 13.35 -9.02
CA SER A 410 -15.34 13.05 -10.39
C SER A 410 -14.17 12.49 -11.18
N ALA A 411 -14.46 12.09 -12.42
CA ALA A 411 -13.44 11.69 -13.38
C ALA A 411 -12.33 12.75 -13.56
N ARG A 412 -12.68 14.05 -13.49
CA ARG A 412 -11.73 15.14 -13.66
C ARG A 412 -10.64 15.14 -12.60
N GLY A 413 -11.00 14.98 -11.32
CA GLY A 413 -10.04 14.99 -10.21
C GLY A 413 -8.99 13.89 -10.35
N TYR A 414 -9.41 12.65 -10.63
CA TYR A 414 -8.49 11.53 -10.81
C TYR A 414 -7.68 11.60 -12.11
N LYS A 415 -8.30 12.06 -13.20
CA LYS A 415 -7.62 12.24 -14.48
C LYS A 415 -6.49 13.27 -14.35
N GLU A 416 -6.77 14.46 -13.81
CA GLU A 416 -5.74 15.49 -13.65
C GLU A 416 -4.70 15.07 -12.60
N MET A 417 -5.10 14.37 -11.53
CA MET A 417 -4.15 13.77 -10.58
C MET A 417 -3.18 12.83 -11.31
N ALA A 418 -3.67 11.95 -12.18
CA ALA A 418 -2.84 11.02 -12.93
C ALA A 418 -1.87 11.76 -13.87
N ILE A 419 -2.38 12.70 -14.66
CA ILE A 419 -1.58 13.52 -15.59
C ILE A 419 -0.47 14.26 -14.84
N HIS A 420 -0.83 15.02 -13.80
CA HIS A 420 0.13 15.83 -13.07
C HIS A 420 1.15 15.00 -12.29
N THR A 421 0.76 13.83 -11.79
CA THR A 421 1.69 12.89 -11.14
C THR A 421 2.74 12.35 -12.12
N LEU A 422 2.31 11.96 -13.33
CA LEU A 422 3.21 11.48 -14.39
C LEU A 422 4.14 12.58 -14.91
N LEU A 423 3.66 13.82 -15.00
CA LEU A 423 4.50 14.99 -15.35
C LEU A 423 5.46 15.41 -14.25
N ARG A 424 5.32 14.85 -13.04
CA ARG A 424 6.20 15.09 -11.89
C ARG A 424 7.15 13.92 -11.61
N GLY A 425 7.37 13.07 -12.62
CA GLY A 425 8.42 12.06 -12.59
C GLY A 425 8.00 10.71 -11.99
N ALA A 426 6.70 10.45 -11.82
CA ALA A 426 6.23 9.11 -11.54
C ALA A 426 6.41 8.20 -12.77
N GLU A 427 6.92 6.99 -12.54
CA GLU A 427 7.12 5.98 -13.58
C GLU A 427 5.76 5.47 -14.09
N THR A 428 4.86 5.18 -13.15
CA THR A 428 3.46 4.82 -13.35
C THR A 428 2.67 5.09 -12.07
N ILE A 429 1.39 4.68 -12.02
CA ILE A 429 0.51 4.72 -10.85
C ILE A 429 0.06 3.31 -10.52
N ALA A 430 0.08 2.96 -9.23
CA ALA A 430 -0.50 1.73 -8.72
C ALA A 430 -1.88 1.99 -8.11
N ILE A 431 -2.84 1.14 -8.43
CA ILE A 431 -4.24 1.23 -7.99
C ILE A 431 -4.53 0.10 -7.03
N PHE A 432 -4.98 0.45 -5.83
CA PHE A 432 -5.58 -0.50 -4.92
C PHE A 432 -7.02 -0.75 -5.31
N SER A 433 -7.29 -1.91 -5.90
CA SER A 433 -8.64 -2.36 -6.24
C SER A 433 -8.90 -3.71 -5.58
N PRO A 434 -9.52 -3.75 -4.38
CA PRO A 434 -9.70 -4.99 -3.62
C PRO A 434 -10.68 -5.98 -4.25
N ARG A 435 -11.24 -5.63 -5.42
CA ARG A 435 -12.23 -6.42 -6.15
C ARG A 435 -11.73 -6.70 -7.56
N PRO A 436 -11.80 -7.95 -8.04
CA PRO A 436 -11.55 -8.26 -9.44
C PRO A 436 -12.61 -7.61 -10.37
N PRO A 437 -12.30 -7.48 -11.68
CA PRO A 437 -13.30 -7.12 -12.67
C PRO A 437 -14.51 -8.06 -12.63
N GLY A 438 -15.71 -7.58 -12.95
CA GLY A 438 -16.92 -8.41 -12.97
C GLY A 438 -17.57 -8.67 -11.61
N GLU A 439 -16.89 -8.34 -10.49
CA GLU A 439 -17.53 -8.33 -9.18
C GLU A 439 -18.51 -7.15 -9.06
N GLN A 440 -19.74 -7.44 -8.66
CA GLN A 440 -20.76 -6.42 -8.44
C GLN A 440 -20.43 -5.57 -7.21
N LEU A 441 -20.86 -4.32 -7.25
CA LEU A 441 -20.85 -3.50 -6.04
C LEU A 441 -21.91 -4.03 -5.06
N PRO A 442 -21.73 -3.84 -3.74
CA PRO A 442 -22.76 -4.19 -2.77
C PRO A 442 -24.03 -3.38 -3.04
N GLU A 443 -25.19 -3.90 -2.66
CA GLU A 443 -26.50 -3.27 -2.92
C GLU A 443 -26.56 -1.80 -2.46
N ASP A 444 -25.89 -1.46 -1.36
CA ASP A 444 -25.79 -0.09 -0.85
C ASP A 444 -25.19 0.92 -1.85
N PHE A 445 -24.43 0.44 -2.83
CA PHE A 445 -23.79 1.21 -3.89
C PHE A 445 -24.61 1.21 -5.20
N SER A 446 -25.63 0.36 -5.33
CA SER A 446 -26.39 0.15 -6.58
C SER A 446 -27.19 1.38 -7.04
N SER A 447 -27.58 2.25 -6.09
CA SER A 447 -28.33 3.49 -6.35
C SER A 447 -27.47 4.67 -6.83
N MET A 448 -26.16 4.45 -7.03
CA MET A 448 -25.23 5.53 -7.36
C MET A 448 -25.00 5.64 -8.87
N ASP A 449 -24.60 6.84 -9.30
CA ASP A 449 -24.12 7.08 -10.66
C ASP A 449 -22.91 6.18 -10.96
N ARG A 450 -22.93 5.54 -12.13
CA ARG A 450 -21.91 4.59 -12.62
C ARG A 450 -21.77 3.28 -11.81
N ALA A 451 -22.71 2.94 -10.94
CA ALA A 451 -22.66 1.72 -10.14
C ALA A 451 -22.61 0.44 -11.00
N GLU A 452 -23.23 0.47 -12.18
CA GLU A 452 -23.25 -0.60 -13.17
C GLU A 452 -21.86 -0.96 -13.70
N MET A 453 -20.90 -0.04 -13.63
CA MET A 453 -19.52 -0.29 -14.04
C MET A 453 -18.81 -1.34 -13.17
N GLY A 454 -19.26 -1.53 -11.92
CA GLY A 454 -18.55 -2.33 -10.92
C GLY A 454 -17.34 -1.62 -10.32
N GLY A 455 -16.87 -2.13 -9.18
CA GLY A 455 -15.82 -1.47 -8.38
C GLY A 455 -14.48 -1.33 -9.12
N PHE A 456 -14.08 -2.36 -9.87
CA PHE A 456 -12.82 -2.33 -10.62
C PHE A 456 -12.81 -1.22 -11.69
N ALA A 457 -13.83 -1.16 -12.54
CA ALA A 457 -13.83 -0.19 -13.64
C ALA A 457 -13.94 1.26 -13.14
N LEU A 458 -14.67 1.49 -12.05
CA LEU A 458 -14.68 2.78 -11.34
C LEU A 458 -13.29 3.18 -10.85
N ASN A 459 -12.51 2.24 -10.30
CA ASN A 459 -11.17 2.52 -9.77
C ASN A 459 -10.17 2.88 -10.87
N VAL A 460 -10.32 2.32 -12.07
CA VAL A 460 -9.29 2.34 -13.11
C VAL A 460 -9.55 3.36 -14.22
N LEU A 461 -10.80 3.52 -14.68
CA LEU A 461 -11.11 4.24 -15.92
C LEU A 461 -10.53 5.66 -15.94
N ASP A 462 -10.73 6.43 -14.87
CA ASP A 462 -10.40 7.85 -14.88
C ASP A 462 -8.87 8.08 -14.78
N ILE A 463 -8.16 7.20 -14.09
CA ILE A 463 -6.69 7.18 -14.07
C ILE A 463 -6.15 6.74 -15.44
N GLN A 464 -6.77 5.73 -16.07
CA GLN A 464 -6.39 5.25 -17.40
C GLN A 464 -6.53 6.32 -18.47
N ARG A 465 -7.60 7.13 -18.43
CA ARG A 465 -7.76 8.27 -19.33
C ARG A 465 -6.65 9.31 -19.17
N GLY A 466 -6.29 9.63 -17.93
CA GLY A 466 -5.19 10.55 -17.66
C GLY A 466 -3.83 10.00 -18.10
N TYR A 467 -3.61 8.70 -17.92
CA TYR A 467 -2.42 8.01 -18.40
C TYR A 467 -2.33 8.02 -19.94
N ASP A 468 -3.42 7.69 -20.64
CA ASP A 468 -3.49 7.64 -22.11
C ASP A 468 -3.23 9.02 -22.74
N GLU A 469 -3.72 10.11 -22.14
CA GLU A 469 -3.46 11.48 -22.61
C GLU A 469 -2.00 11.92 -22.52
N VAL A 470 -1.20 11.24 -21.69
CA VAL A 470 0.22 11.54 -21.52
C VAL A 470 1.09 10.68 -22.44
N LEU A 471 0.58 9.55 -22.95
CA LEU A 471 1.32 8.62 -23.82
C LEU A 471 1.88 9.25 -25.11
N PRO A 472 1.19 10.17 -25.81
CA PRO A 472 1.76 10.85 -26.98
C PRO A 472 3.10 11.54 -26.71
N PHE A 473 3.37 11.87 -25.44
CA PHE A 473 4.55 12.59 -25.01
C PHE A 473 5.59 11.71 -24.32
N HIS A 474 5.43 10.39 -24.38
CA HIS A 474 6.31 9.41 -23.74
C HIS A 474 7.82 9.72 -23.88
N ASP A 475 8.30 9.91 -25.11
CA ASP A 475 9.73 10.15 -25.38
C ASP A 475 10.23 11.47 -24.80
N HIS A 476 9.35 12.46 -24.65
CA HIS A 476 9.68 13.74 -24.03
C HIS A 476 9.81 13.60 -22.51
N LEU A 477 8.92 12.82 -21.90
CA LEU A 477 8.91 12.58 -20.46
C LEU A 477 10.12 11.76 -20.02
N ARG A 478 10.50 10.77 -20.81
CA ARG A 478 11.68 9.94 -20.55
C ARG A 478 12.99 10.73 -20.56
N ARG A 479 13.11 11.72 -21.46
CA ARG A 479 14.35 12.48 -21.66
C ARG A 479 14.41 13.77 -20.85
N GLY A 480 13.26 14.27 -20.43
CA GLY A 480 13.17 15.58 -19.82
C GLY A 480 13.35 15.56 -18.30
N LYS A 481 13.56 16.75 -17.75
CA LYS A 481 13.64 17.01 -16.32
C LYS A 481 12.33 17.65 -15.86
N VAL A 482 11.82 17.21 -14.72
CA VAL A 482 10.64 17.83 -14.09
C VAL A 482 10.93 19.30 -13.78
N LEU A 483 9.95 20.15 -14.07
CA LEU A 483 10.05 21.60 -13.88
C LEU A 483 9.45 22.10 -12.56
N ASN A 484 8.42 21.41 -12.06
CA ASN A 484 7.66 21.88 -10.91
C ASN A 484 7.16 20.71 -10.05
N TYR A 485 7.45 20.77 -8.75
CA TYR A 485 6.90 19.87 -7.74
C TYR A 485 5.91 20.56 -6.81
N ASP A 486 5.78 21.89 -6.90
CA ASP A 486 5.06 22.69 -5.93
C ASP A 486 3.55 22.76 -6.25
N ILE A 487 2.76 22.96 -5.19
CA ILE A 487 1.32 23.23 -5.24
C ILE A 487 1.05 24.36 -4.24
N ASP A 488 0.65 25.53 -4.73
CA ASP A 488 0.53 26.76 -3.92
C ASP A 488 -0.81 26.88 -3.16
N GLY A 489 -1.78 26.03 -3.47
CA GLY A 489 -3.12 26.09 -2.88
C GLY A 489 -3.21 25.45 -1.50
N GLU A 490 -4.40 25.50 -0.90
CA GLU A 490 -4.66 24.91 0.41
C GLU A 490 -5.77 23.86 0.32
N TYR A 491 -5.68 22.82 1.15
CA TYR A 491 -6.70 21.79 1.23
C TYR A 491 -8.08 22.39 1.54
N ARG A 492 -9.11 22.03 0.76
CA ARG A 492 -10.50 22.53 0.83
C ARG A 492 -10.73 23.99 0.48
N VAL A 493 -9.73 24.72 -0.01
CA VAL A 493 -9.87 26.13 -0.40
C VAL A 493 -9.77 26.24 -1.92
N LEU A 494 -10.79 26.84 -2.55
CA LEU A 494 -10.78 27.19 -3.97
C LEU A 494 -10.55 28.70 -4.13
N ASP A 495 -9.41 29.05 -4.69
CA ASP A 495 -9.02 30.41 -5.03
C ASP A 495 -8.09 30.39 -6.26
N GLU A 496 -7.50 31.53 -6.62
CA GLU A 496 -6.54 31.64 -7.72
C GLU A 496 -5.30 30.75 -7.56
N ARG A 497 -4.95 30.32 -6.33
CA ARG A 497 -3.82 29.41 -6.07
C ARG A 497 -4.13 27.97 -6.44
N THR A 498 -5.39 27.65 -6.76
CA THR A 498 -5.79 26.36 -7.32
C THR A 498 -5.55 26.23 -8.83
N ALA A 499 -4.99 27.26 -9.46
CA ALA A 499 -4.37 27.16 -10.77
C ALA A 499 -3.00 26.46 -10.66
N VAL A 500 -2.96 25.19 -11.06
CA VAL A 500 -1.81 24.31 -10.94
C VAL A 500 -1.23 23.99 -12.30
N TRP A 501 0.10 23.91 -12.36
CA TRP A 501 0.80 23.41 -13.52
C TRP A 501 1.82 22.33 -13.15
N SER A 502 2.08 21.43 -14.09
CA SER A 502 3.18 20.47 -14.07
C SER A 502 3.85 20.48 -15.42
N GLY A 503 5.13 20.16 -15.47
CA GLY A 503 5.82 20.10 -16.76
C GLY A 503 7.16 19.42 -16.71
N VAL A 504 7.62 19.05 -17.90
CA VAL A 504 8.89 18.38 -18.13
C VAL A 504 9.62 19.07 -19.28
N ALA A 505 10.89 19.38 -19.08
CA ALA A 505 11.73 20.08 -20.06
C ALA A 505 12.87 19.22 -20.57
N THR A 506 13.05 19.22 -21.89
CA THR A 506 14.31 18.80 -22.52
C THR A 506 15.20 20.04 -22.73
N THR A 507 16.33 19.86 -23.42
CA THR A 507 17.22 20.95 -23.80
C THR A 507 16.61 21.95 -24.79
N GLU A 508 15.55 21.56 -25.49
CA GLU A 508 14.97 22.32 -26.62
C GLU A 508 13.63 22.96 -26.27
N ARG A 509 12.75 22.23 -25.58
CA ARG A 509 11.39 22.68 -25.24
C ARG A 509 10.88 22.03 -23.96
N ALA A 510 9.82 22.62 -23.40
CA ALA A 510 9.09 22.08 -22.27
C ALA A 510 7.67 21.70 -22.69
N LEU A 511 7.19 20.58 -22.15
CA LEU A 511 5.78 20.23 -22.15
C LEU A 511 5.20 20.66 -20.80
N VAL A 512 4.17 21.49 -20.82
CA VAL A 512 3.50 21.99 -19.62
C VAL A 512 2.00 21.69 -19.68
N ARG A 513 1.45 21.15 -18.60
CA ARG A 513 0.01 21.01 -18.37
C ARG A 513 -0.43 22.07 -17.37
N THR A 514 -1.48 22.83 -17.70
CA THR A 514 -2.13 23.75 -16.76
C THR A 514 -3.57 23.30 -16.50
N VAL A 515 -4.06 23.52 -15.28
CA VAL A 515 -5.46 23.31 -14.88
C VAL A 515 -5.82 24.21 -13.70
N THR A 516 -7.07 24.65 -13.60
CA THR A 516 -7.60 25.30 -12.39
C THR A 516 -8.78 24.51 -11.86
N PHE A 517 -8.93 24.44 -10.53
CA PHE A 517 -10.15 23.96 -9.87
C PHE A 517 -11.06 25.10 -9.41
N GLY A 518 -10.57 26.34 -9.43
CA GLY A 518 -11.31 27.55 -9.12
C GLY A 518 -11.75 28.31 -10.39
N PRO A 519 -11.65 29.66 -10.40
CA PRO A 519 -11.93 30.46 -11.59
C PRO A 519 -10.87 30.22 -12.67
N GLU A 520 -11.25 30.44 -13.93
CA GLU A 520 -10.28 30.50 -15.04
C GLU A 520 -9.48 31.79 -14.95
N LEU A 521 -8.17 31.69 -15.18
CA LEU A 521 -7.26 32.83 -15.12
C LEU A 521 -6.04 32.63 -16.02
N SER A 522 -5.31 33.72 -16.25
CA SER A 522 -3.94 33.68 -16.75
C SER A 522 -2.98 33.82 -15.57
N LYS A 523 -1.92 33.00 -15.54
CA LYS A 523 -0.84 33.11 -14.55
C LYS A 523 0.50 33.05 -15.28
N THR A 524 1.42 33.91 -14.86
CA THR A 524 2.81 33.85 -15.32
C THR A 524 3.53 32.74 -14.57
N ILE A 525 4.18 31.84 -15.31
CA ILE A 525 5.05 30.80 -14.77
C ILE A 525 6.46 30.99 -15.33
N ARG A 526 7.46 30.44 -14.63
CA ARG A 526 8.86 30.52 -15.05
C ARG A 526 9.34 29.21 -15.66
N VAL A 527 9.73 29.23 -16.93
CA VAL A 527 10.25 28.08 -17.68
C VAL A 527 11.51 28.51 -18.44
N PHE A 528 12.58 27.71 -18.41
CA PHE A 528 13.90 28.09 -18.96
C PHE A 528 14.40 29.47 -18.50
N SER A 529 14.14 29.80 -17.24
CA SER A 529 14.46 31.11 -16.64
C SER A 529 13.74 32.31 -17.28
N ARG A 530 12.73 32.08 -18.13
CA ARG A 530 11.86 33.10 -18.73
C ARG A 530 10.46 33.05 -18.14
N ASP A 531 9.84 34.22 -18.04
CA ASP A 531 8.46 34.36 -17.60
C ASP A 531 7.53 34.18 -18.81
N VAL A 532 6.54 33.32 -18.65
CA VAL A 532 5.60 32.92 -19.70
C VAL A 532 4.19 32.97 -19.13
N GLU A 533 3.31 33.74 -19.75
CA GLU A 533 1.90 33.79 -19.40
C GLU A 533 1.15 32.61 -20.02
N LEU A 534 0.46 31.82 -19.19
CA LEU A 534 -0.37 30.70 -19.63
C LEU A 534 -1.78 30.84 -19.08
N THR A 535 -2.74 30.31 -19.84
CA THR A 535 -4.13 30.19 -19.39
C THR A 535 -4.32 28.91 -18.57
N PHE A 536 -5.12 29.03 -17.51
CA PHE A 536 -5.51 27.94 -16.62
C PHE A 536 -7.01 27.81 -16.71
N GLN A 537 -7.47 26.69 -17.27
CA GLN A 537 -8.87 26.41 -17.55
C GLN A 537 -9.34 25.20 -16.75
N ARG A 538 -10.66 25.05 -16.63
CA ARG A 538 -11.24 23.93 -15.87
C ARG A 538 -10.92 22.58 -16.51
N GLN A 539 -11.02 22.53 -17.84
CA GLN A 539 -10.43 21.47 -18.62
C GLN A 539 -8.97 21.85 -18.84
N GLY A 540 -8.05 21.09 -18.23
CA GLY A 540 -6.65 21.44 -18.36
C GLY A 540 -6.19 21.39 -19.83
N ARG A 541 -5.05 22.02 -20.10
CA ARG A 541 -4.46 22.08 -21.45
C ARG A 541 -2.97 21.86 -21.44
N PHE A 542 -2.46 21.24 -22.50
CA PHE A 542 -1.02 21.08 -22.73
C PHE A 542 -0.49 22.23 -23.57
N PHE A 543 0.75 22.62 -23.30
CA PHE A 543 1.49 23.64 -24.02
C PHE A 543 2.91 23.16 -24.28
N TRP A 544 3.40 23.39 -25.49
CA TRP A 544 4.83 23.43 -25.80
C TRP A 544 5.36 24.82 -25.52
N ILE A 545 6.47 24.89 -24.80
CA ILE A 545 7.20 26.13 -24.56
C ILE A 545 8.62 25.95 -25.08
N ALA A 546 8.99 26.68 -26.13
CA ALA A 546 10.34 26.66 -26.66
C ALA A 546 11.31 27.42 -25.74
N ARG A 547 12.62 27.17 -25.88
CA ARG A 547 13.66 27.80 -25.06
C ARG A 547 13.70 29.34 -25.16
N ASP A 548 13.21 29.91 -26.26
CA ASP A 548 13.08 31.35 -26.45
C ASP A 548 11.83 31.96 -25.76
N GLY A 549 10.95 31.13 -25.19
CA GLY A 549 9.70 31.53 -24.55
C GLY A 549 8.48 31.45 -25.45
N THR A 550 8.61 31.03 -26.71
CA THR A 550 7.46 30.83 -27.61
C THR A 550 6.55 29.75 -27.07
N VAL A 551 5.25 30.05 -26.97
CA VAL A 551 4.20 29.14 -26.47
C VAL A 551 3.34 28.65 -27.62
N THR A 552 3.04 27.36 -27.63
CA THR A 552 2.08 26.76 -28.55
C THR A 552 1.21 25.78 -27.79
N ALA A 553 -0.11 25.96 -27.84
CA ALA A 553 -1.04 24.99 -27.27
C ALA A 553 -0.93 23.66 -28.04
N VAL A 554 -1.02 22.53 -27.33
CA VAL A 554 -1.11 21.21 -27.96
C VAL A 554 -2.57 20.94 -28.26
N GLU A 555 -2.85 20.56 -29.51
CA GLU A 555 -4.18 20.19 -29.99
C GLU A 555 -4.62 18.81 -29.52
#